data_AF-A0A519EI22-F1
#
_entry.id   AF-A0A519EI22-F1
#
_cell.length_a   1.000
_cell.length_b   1.000
_cell.length_c   1.000
_cell.angle_alpha   90.00
_cell.angle_beta   90.00
_cell.angle_gamma   90.00
#
_symmetry.space_group_name_H-M   'P 1'
#
loop_
_entity.id
_entity.type
_entity.pdbx_description
1 polymer ?
#
loop_
_entity_poly.entity_id
_entity_poly.type
_entity_poly.pdbx_seq_one_letter_code
_entity_poly.pdbx_strand_id
1 'polypeptide(L)'
;MSKLETKLNARSADFQANAAAMRALVDDLHAQFAKVEAGGGEAARAKHVARGKLLPRDRVAELLDPGTPFLEIAPLAAYGMYLDAKGAESAPGAGLIAGIGRVSGVDCMIVCNDATVKGGTYYPLTVKKHLRAQEIAEQNRLPCIYLVDSGGANLPNQDEVFPDRDHFGRIFYNQANMSAQGIAQVAVVMGSCTAGGAYVPAMSDESIIVKNQGTIFLGGPPLVKAATGEVVTAEDLGGGDVHTRLSGVADHLAQNDLHALSLARSAIGNLGDNRAQAPGPSVVRAPAYPSDEIYGVIPTDTRKPFDVREIIARIVDGSEFHEFKARFGATLVCGFAEIEGMPVGIVANNGILFSESAQKGAHFIELCCQRKIPLVFLQNITGFMVGRKYENEGIA
;
A
#
# COMPACT_ATOMS: atom_id res chain seq x y z
N MET A 1 -3.12 15.78 -29.12
CA MET A 1 -1.84 16.38 -28.68
C MET A 1 -0.77 16.00 -29.70
N SER A 2 0.49 16.44 -29.58
CA SER A 2 1.55 15.95 -30.49
C SER A 2 2.13 14.64 -29.98
N LYS A 3 2.31 13.67 -30.87
CA LYS A 3 3.02 12.42 -30.56
C LYS A 3 4.50 12.71 -30.31
N LEU A 4 5.06 12.12 -29.26
CA LEU A 4 6.50 12.10 -29.03
C LEU A 4 7.17 11.13 -29.99
N GLU A 5 8.14 11.61 -30.77
CA GLU A 5 8.97 10.78 -31.65
C GLU A 5 10.21 10.32 -30.89
N THR A 6 10.37 8.99 -30.74
CA THR A 6 11.52 8.42 -30.04
C THR A 6 12.80 8.67 -30.82
N LYS A 7 13.88 8.99 -30.10
CA LYS A 7 15.25 9.09 -30.63
C LYS A 7 16.11 7.91 -30.21
N LEU A 8 15.57 7.00 -29.41
CA LEU A 8 16.27 5.81 -28.96
C LEU A 8 16.34 4.77 -30.08
N ASN A 9 17.51 4.14 -30.19
CA ASN A 9 17.70 2.96 -31.00
C ASN A 9 17.75 1.74 -30.07
N ALA A 10 16.64 1.00 -29.99
CA ALA A 10 16.52 -0.21 -29.18
C ALA A 10 17.54 -1.30 -29.58
N ARG A 11 18.15 -1.23 -30.77
CA ARG A 11 19.18 -2.18 -31.24
C ARG A 11 20.61 -1.73 -30.92
N SER A 12 20.80 -0.54 -30.35
CA SER A 12 22.13 -0.05 -30.01
C SER A 12 22.75 -0.83 -28.84
N ALA A 13 24.08 -0.93 -28.84
CA ALA A 13 24.81 -1.61 -27.76
C ALA A 13 24.55 -0.97 -26.39
N ASP A 14 24.53 0.37 -26.33
CA ASP A 14 24.21 1.14 -25.11
C ASP A 14 22.82 0.78 -24.56
N PHE A 15 21.79 0.76 -25.43
CA PHE A 15 20.43 0.42 -25.00
C PHE A 15 20.35 -1.02 -24.47
N GLN A 16 20.97 -1.97 -25.15
CA GLN A 16 20.97 -3.38 -24.73
C GLN A 16 21.72 -3.58 -23.41
N ALA A 17 22.83 -2.84 -23.18
CA ALA A 17 23.55 -2.86 -21.91
C ALA A 17 22.71 -2.28 -20.76
N ASN A 18 22.03 -1.15 -20.99
CA ASN A 18 21.10 -0.56 -20.02
C ASN A 18 19.95 -1.52 -19.68
N ALA A 19 19.33 -2.10 -20.72
CA ALA A 19 18.21 -3.03 -20.55
C ALA A 19 18.61 -4.28 -19.77
N ALA A 20 19.79 -4.84 -20.05
CA ALA A 20 20.30 -6.00 -19.31
C ALA A 20 20.56 -5.67 -17.83
N ALA A 21 21.17 -4.52 -17.54
CA ALA A 21 21.44 -4.08 -16.17
C ALA A 21 20.14 -3.82 -15.38
N MET A 22 19.17 -3.13 -15.99
CA MET A 22 17.87 -2.88 -15.35
C MET A 22 17.10 -4.19 -15.13
N ARG A 23 17.13 -5.11 -16.09
CA ARG A 23 16.48 -6.43 -15.95
C ARG A 23 17.06 -7.22 -14.78
N ALA A 24 18.38 -7.20 -14.58
CA ALA A 24 18.99 -7.85 -13.43
C ALA A 24 18.50 -7.29 -12.07
N LEU A 25 18.25 -5.98 -11.99
CA LEU A 25 17.68 -5.35 -10.78
C LEU A 25 16.20 -5.73 -10.58
N VAL A 26 15.43 -5.80 -11.66
CA VAL A 26 14.03 -6.24 -11.62
C VAL A 26 13.92 -7.72 -11.23
N ASP A 27 14.83 -8.56 -11.72
CA ASP A 27 14.90 -9.97 -11.37
C ASP A 27 15.25 -10.16 -9.88
N ASP A 28 16.19 -9.38 -9.34
CA ASP A 28 16.45 -9.36 -7.88
C ASP A 28 15.24 -8.90 -7.09
N LEU A 29 14.56 -7.83 -7.53
CA LEU A 29 13.33 -7.34 -6.90
C LEU A 29 12.25 -8.45 -6.82
N HIS A 30 12.01 -9.16 -7.93
CA HIS A 30 11.06 -10.29 -7.95
C HIS A 30 11.51 -11.43 -7.04
N ALA A 31 12.81 -11.71 -6.95
CA ALA A 31 13.34 -12.70 -6.02
C ALA A 31 13.11 -12.29 -4.56
N GLN A 32 13.18 -11.00 -4.21
CA GLN A 32 12.85 -10.52 -2.86
C GLN A 32 11.34 -10.60 -2.59
N PHE A 33 10.47 -10.28 -3.56
CA PHE A 33 9.03 -10.47 -3.42
C PHE A 33 8.67 -11.93 -3.12
N ALA A 34 9.24 -12.88 -3.86
CA ALA A 34 9.00 -14.31 -3.64
C ALA A 34 9.37 -14.77 -2.21
N LYS A 35 10.42 -14.17 -1.61
CA LYS A 35 10.78 -14.44 -0.20
C LYS A 35 9.75 -13.88 0.77
N VAL A 36 9.28 -12.65 0.54
CA VAL A 36 8.23 -12.04 1.38
C VAL A 36 6.91 -12.80 1.27
N GLU A 37 6.56 -13.29 0.09
CA GLU A 37 5.35 -14.09 -0.15
C GLU A 37 5.34 -15.41 0.63
N ALA A 38 6.51 -15.92 1.03
CA ALA A 38 6.63 -17.09 1.89
C ALA A 38 6.27 -16.82 3.37
N GLY A 39 6.02 -15.56 3.76
CA GLY A 39 5.62 -15.18 5.11
C GLY A 39 6.65 -15.61 6.16
N GLY A 40 6.20 -16.25 7.24
CA GLY A 40 7.07 -16.81 8.29
C GLY A 40 7.83 -18.09 7.89
N GLY A 41 7.82 -18.47 6.61
CA GLY A 41 8.43 -19.69 6.08
C GLY A 41 7.53 -20.92 6.18
N GLU A 42 7.97 -22.01 5.54
CA GLU A 42 7.19 -23.23 5.34
C GLU A 42 6.66 -23.84 6.64
N ALA A 43 7.50 -23.94 7.68
CA ALA A 43 7.10 -24.52 8.96
C ALA A 43 6.00 -23.70 9.67
N ALA A 44 6.07 -22.37 9.61
CA ALA A 44 5.06 -21.49 10.19
C ALA A 44 3.74 -21.57 9.41
N ARG A 45 3.81 -21.59 8.07
CA ARG A 45 2.66 -21.77 7.18
C ARG A 45 1.97 -23.11 7.40
N ALA A 46 2.72 -24.21 7.49
CA ALA A 46 2.19 -25.54 7.76
C ALA A 46 1.46 -25.59 9.12
N LYS A 47 2.04 -24.99 10.16
CA LYS A 47 1.39 -24.87 11.48
C LYS A 47 0.12 -24.03 11.44
N HIS A 48 0.09 -22.97 10.62
CA HIS A 48 -1.09 -22.13 10.43
C HIS A 48 -2.22 -22.90 9.74
N VAL A 49 -1.93 -23.58 8.64
CA VAL A 49 -2.91 -24.39 7.90
C VAL A 49 -3.41 -25.59 8.72
N ALA A 50 -2.54 -26.23 9.51
CA ALA A 50 -2.93 -27.33 10.40
C ALA A 50 -3.98 -26.93 11.46
N ARG A 51 -4.19 -25.63 11.69
CA ARG A 51 -5.25 -25.09 12.54
C ARG A 51 -6.58 -24.84 11.80
N GLY A 52 -6.67 -25.23 10.52
CA GLY A 52 -7.85 -25.03 9.68
C GLY A 52 -7.99 -23.61 9.10
N LYS A 53 -6.92 -22.81 9.15
CA LYS A 53 -6.92 -21.40 8.74
C LYS A 53 -6.39 -21.25 7.31
N LEU A 54 -6.99 -20.36 6.52
CA LEU A 54 -6.42 -19.92 5.24
C LEU A 54 -5.15 -19.11 5.48
N LEU A 55 -4.19 -19.18 4.57
CA LEU A 55 -3.02 -18.31 4.64
C LEU A 55 -3.44 -16.86 4.38
N PRO A 56 -2.70 -15.88 4.93
CA PRO A 56 -3.02 -14.45 4.77
C PRO A 56 -3.19 -14.00 3.31
N ARG A 57 -2.30 -14.41 2.40
CA ARG A 57 -2.42 -14.08 0.96
C ARG A 57 -3.61 -14.79 0.31
N ASP A 58 -3.92 -16.01 0.71
CA ASP A 58 -5.11 -16.73 0.23
C ASP A 58 -6.39 -16.01 0.69
N ARG A 59 -6.43 -15.50 1.93
CA ARG A 59 -7.57 -14.71 2.43
C ARG A 59 -7.78 -13.45 1.61
N VAL A 60 -6.71 -12.74 1.24
CA VAL A 60 -6.80 -11.56 0.37
C VAL A 60 -7.31 -11.98 -1.02
N ALA A 61 -6.75 -13.03 -1.62
CA ALA A 61 -7.18 -13.51 -2.93
C ALA A 61 -8.67 -13.91 -2.97
N GLU A 62 -9.14 -14.66 -1.97
CA GLU A 62 -10.53 -15.10 -1.83
C GLU A 62 -11.51 -13.96 -1.51
N LEU A 63 -11.02 -12.86 -0.93
CA LEU A 63 -11.83 -11.67 -0.65
C LEU A 63 -12.13 -10.86 -1.92
N LEU A 64 -11.17 -10.80 -2.85
CA LEU A 64 -11.22 -9.96 -4.05
C LEU A 64 -12.26 -10.46 -5.06
N ASP A 65 -12.75 -9.54 -5.88
CA ASP A 65 -13.58 -9.88 -7.03
C ASP A 65 -12.74 -10.64 -8.08
N PRO A 66 -13.26 -11.76 -8.65
CA PRO A 66 -12.52 -12.54 -9.62
C PRO A 66 -12.02 -11.73 -10.81
N GLY A 67 -10.72 -11.87 -11.15
CA GLY A 67 -10.10 -11.21 -12.30
C GLY A 67 -9.77 -9.73 -12.10
N THR A 68 -9.93 -9.19 -10.88
CA THR A 68 -9.58 -7.80 -10.58
C THR A 68 -8.15 -7.68 -10.04
N PRO A 69 -7.46 -6.55 -10.28
CA PRO A 69 -6.10 -6.35 -9.82
C PRO A 69 -6.04 -6.10 -8.30
N PHE A 70 -4.88 -6.38 -7.71
CA PHE A 70 -4.53 -5.99 -6.35
C PHE A 70 -3.25 -5.15 -6.37
N LEU A 71 -3.35 -3.90 -5.93
CA LEU A 71 -2.21 -3.00 -5.81
C LEU A 71 -1.63 -3.11 -4.39
N GLU A 72 -0.64 -3.99 -4.22
CA GLU A 72 0.03 -4.17 -2.93
C GLU A 72 0.89 -2.96 -2.54
N ILE A 73 0.80 -2.54 -1.28
CA ILE A 73 1.51 -1.40 -0.72
C ILE A 73 2.69 -1.88 0.10
N ALA A 74 3.88 -1.35 -0.22
CA ALA A 74 5.13 -1.62 0.48
C ALA A 74 5.37 -3.12 0.77
N PRO A 75 5.40 -3.99 -0.27
CA PRO A 75 5.69 -5.43 -0.11
C PRO A 75 7.03 -5.69 0.59
N LEU A 76 8.06 -4.88 0.34
CA LEU A 76 9.38 -5.00 1.01
C LEU A 76 9.49 -4.23 2.33
N ALA A 77 8.38 -3.89 2.99
CA ALA A 77 8.45 -3.25 4.31
C ALA A 77 9.26 -4.11 5.28
N ALA A 78 10.13 -3.46 6.08
CA ALA A 78 11.05 -4.09 7.02
C ALA A 78 12.16 -4.98 6.42
N TYR A 79 12.36 -4.98 5.09
CA TYR A 79 13.45 -5.70 4.43
C TYR A 79 14.82 -5.30 5.02
N GLY A 80 15.58 -6.29 5.47
CA GLY A 80 16.90 -6.11 6.09
C GLY A 80 16.91 -5.37 7.43
N MET A 81 15.76 -5.08 8.05
CA MET A 81 15.70 -4.25 9.28
C MET A 81 15.76 -5.07 10.58
N TYR A 82 15.07 -6.21 10.62
CA TYR A 82 14.96 -7.04 11.82
C TYR A 82 15.45 -8.46 11.53
N LEU A 83 16.63 -8.80 12.03
CA LEU A 83 17.21 -10.13 11.88
C LEU A 83 17.10 -10.90 13.19
N ASP A 84 16.79 -12.19 13.11
CA ASP A 84 16.91 -13.07 14.27
C ASP A 84 18.37 -13.45 14.54
N ALA A 85 18.61 -14.23 15.61
CA ALA A 85 19.94 -14.67 16.00
C ALA A 85 20.67 -15.51 14.93
N LYS A 86 19.96 -16.02 13.91
CA LYS A 86 20.51 -16.79 12.79
C LYS A 86 20.69 -15.93 11.53
N GLY A 87 20.41 -14.62 11.62
CA GLY A 87 20.47 -13.70 10.48
C GLY A 87 19.28 -13.80 9.54
N ALA A 88 18.20 -14.49 9.92
CA ALA A 88 16.99 -14.58 9.09
C ALA A 88 16.05 -13.41 9.38
N GLU A 89 15.32 -12.94 8.36
CA GLU A 89 14.35 -11.86 8.54
C GLU A 89 13.23 -12.26 9.50
N SER A 90 13.02 -11.42 10.51
CA SER A 90 12.02 -11.63 11.54
C SER A 90 10.64 -11.08 11.17
N ALA A 91 10.57 -10.11 10.24
CA ALA A 91 9.32 -9.45 9.87
C ALA A 91 9.24 -9.19 8.36
N PRO A 92 9.32 -10.21 7.49
CA PRO A 92 9.15 -10.01 6.05
C PRO A 92 7.82 -9.32 5.75
N GLY A 93 7.85 -8.31 4.87
CA GLY A 93 6.70 -7.46 4.56
C GLY A 93 6.12 -6.71 5.76
N ALA A 94 6.89 -6.59 6.85
CA ALA A 94 6.46 -6.12 8.16
C ALA A 94 5.33 -6.96 8.79
N GLY A 95 5.17 -8.24 8.42
CA GLY A 95 4.11 -9.10 8.97
C GLY A 95 2.69 -8.65 8.62
N LEU A 96 2.54 -7.88 7.55
CA LEU A 96 1.28 -7.27 7.15
C LEU A 96 1.20 -7.20 5.61
N ILE A 97 0.10 -7.67 5.05
CA ILE A 97 -0.25 -7.45 3.65
C ILE A 97 -1.24 -6.28 3.63
N ALA A 98 -0.93 -5.25 2.85
CA ALA A 98 -1.84 -4.12 2.68
C ALA A 98 -1.91 -3.77 1.19
N GLY A 99 -3.07 -3.37 0.70
CA GLY A 99 -3.22 -3.00 -0.69
C GLY A 99 -4.64 -2.61 -1.06
N ILE A 100 -4.79 -2.10 -2.28
CA ILE A 100 -6.08 -1.70 -2.83
C ILE A 100 -6.55 -2.80 -3.77
N GLY A 101 -7.78 -3.26 -3.58
CA GLY A 101 -8.40 -4.24 -4.47
C GLY A 101 -9.92 -4.12 -4.49
N ARG A 102 -10.52 -4.73 -5.50
CA ARG A 102 -11.96 -4.63 -5.74
C ARG A 102 -12.70 -5.69 -4.95
N VAL A 103 -13.70 -5.30 -4.15
CA VAL A 103 -14.55 -6.19 -3.36
C VAL A 103 -16.00 -5.78 -3.59
N SER A 104 -16.84 -6.68 -4.10
CA SER A 104 -18.25 -6.43 -4.40
C SER A 104 -18.45 -5.17 -5.26
N GLY A 105 -17.57 -4.94 -6.23
CA GLY A 105 -17.60 -3.79 -7.14
C GLY A 105 -17.02 -2.49 -6.58
N VAL A 106 -16.51 -2.48 -5.34
CA VAL A 106 -15.95 -1.29 -4.66
C VAL A 106 -14.44 -1.42 -4.46
N ASP A 107 -13.67 -0.38 -4.77
CA ASP A 107 -12.24 -0.35 -4.43
C ASP A 107 -12.08 -0.17 -2.92
N CYS A 108 -11.43 -1.13 -2.25
CA CYS A 108 -11.26 -1.17 -0.81
C CYS A 108 -9.78 -1.19 -0.45
N MET A 109 -9.43 -0.52 0.66
CA MET A 109 -8.17 -0.75 1.34
C MET A 109 -8.28 -2.04 2.16
N ILE A 110 -7.45 -3.03 1.85
CA ILE A 110 -7.40 -4.29 2.58
C ILE A 110 -6.13 -4.30 3.43
N VAL A 111 -6.25 -4.63 4.71
CA VAL A 111 -5.14 -4.76 5.66
C VAL A 111 -5.23 -6.11 6.34
N CYS A 112 -4.29 -7.02 6.07
CA CYS A 112 -4.29 -8.39 6.55
C CYS A 112 -3.02 -8.71 7.34
N ASN A 113 -3.16 -9.12 8.60
CA ASN A 113 -2.03 -9.58 9.39
C ASN A 113 -1.52 -10.92 8.88
N ASP A 114 -0.19 -11.07 8.80
CA ASP A 114 0.43 -12.36 8.56
C ASP A 114 0.77 -13.06 9.87
N ALA A 115 -0.16 -13.89 10.37
CA ALA A 115 0.03 -14.66 11.59
C ALA A 115 1.19 -15.68 11.53
N THR A 116 1.69 -16.00 10.33
CA THR A 116 2.87 -16.87 10.18
C THR A 116 4.16 -16.12 10.52
N VAL A 117 4.18 -14.79 10.34
CA VAL A 117 5.30 -13.91 10.68
C VAL A 117 5.25 -13.54 12.15
N LYS A 118 6.03 -14.25 12.98
CA LYS A 118 6.13 -14.01 14.44
C LYS A 118 4.76 -13.89 15.13
N GLY A 119 3.79 -14.69 14.71
CA GLY A 119 2.43 -14.66 15.27
C GLY A 119 1.61 -13.43 14.88
N GLY A 120 1.97 -12.71 13.82
CA GLY A 120 1.32 -11.47 13.40
C GLY A 120 1.58 -10.30 14.35
N THR A 121 2.67 -10.36 15.13
CA THR A 121 3.00 -9.31 16.09
C THR A 121 3.40 -8.02 15.40
N TYR A 122 3.01 -6.88 15.99
CA TYR A 122 3.34 -5.57 15.44
C TYR A 122 4.74 -5.13 15.82
N TYR A 123 5.63 -5.09 14.83
CA TYR A 123 6.89 -4.36 14.88
C TYR A 123 6.64 -2.86 14.62
N PRO A 124 7.63 -1.98 14.89
CA PRO A 124 7.52 -0.56 14.56
C PRO A 124 7.12 -0.32 13.10
N LEU A 125 7.70 -1.07 12.16
CA LEU A 125 7.36 -1.00 10.74
C LEU A 125 5.99 -1.59 10.39
N THR A 126 5.47 -2.53 11.20
CA THR A 126 4.09 -3.02 11.03
C THR A 126 3.11 -1.91 11.34
N VAL A 127 3.32 -1.15 12.43
CA VAL A 127 2.51 0.02 12.77
C VAL A 127 2.60 1.05 11.64
N LYS A 128 3.81 1.41 11.21
CA LYS A 128 4.01 2.39 10.13
C LYS A 128 3.32 1.97 8.83
N LYS A 129 3.38 0.68 8.46
CA LYS A 129 2.70 0.15 7.26
C LYS A 129 1.18 0.19 7.41
N HIS A 130 0.64 -0.16 8.58
CA HIS A 130 -0.79 -0.08 8.85
C HIS A 130 -1.29 1.37 8.78
N LEU A 131 -0.60 2.31 9.44
CA LEU A 131 -0.97 3.73 9.39
C LEU A 131 -0.88 4.30 7.98
N ARG A 132 0.13 3.90 7.19
CA ARG A 132 0.23 4.32 5.79
C ARG A 132 -0.94 3.80 4.95
N ALA A 133 -1.41 2.57 5.20
CA ALA A 133 -2.59 2.04 4.53
C ALA A 133 -3.85 2.86 4.86
N GLN A 134 -4.04 3.23 6.13
CA GLN A 134 -5.16 4.09 6.53
C GLN A 134 -5.05 5.51 5.96
N GLU A 135 -3.85 6.08 5.89
CA GLU A 135 -3.64 7.40 5.28
C GLU A 135 -4.06 7.39 3.80
N ILE A 136 -3.68 6.34 3.05
CA ILE A 136 -4.10 6.16 1.66
C ILE A 136 -5.62 5.99 1.58
N ALA A 137 -6.22 5.21 2.48
CA ALA A 137 -7.66 5.00 2.52
C ALA A 137 -8.44 6.30 2.78
N GLU A 138 -7.99 7.10 3.75
CA GLU A 138 -8.59 8.40 4.08
C GLU A 138 -8.49 9.37 2.89
N GLN A 139 -7.28 9.54 2.33
CA GLN A 139 -7.03 10.48 1.22
C GLN A 139 -7.81 10.13 -0.05
N ASN A 140 -8.11 8.84 -0.27
CA ASN A 140 -8.79 8.35 -1.47
C ASN A 140 -10.23 7.86 -1.20
N ARG A 141 -10.74 8.05 0.02
CA ARG A 141 -12.08 7.62 0.48
C ARG A 141 -12.37 6.14 0.21
N LEU A 142 -11.41 5.26 0.50
CA LEU A 142 -11.55 3.81 0.31
C LEU A 142 -12.11 3.17 1.58
N PRO A 143 -13.22 2.39 1.51
CA PRO A 143 -13.62 1.53 2.61
C PRO A 143 -12.47 0.61 3.06
N CYS A 144 -12.34 0.42 4.36
CA CYS A 144 -11.28 -0.38 4.96
C CYS A 144 -11.79 -1.76 5.37
N ILE A 145 -11.06 -2.82 5.01
CA ILE A 145 -11.30 -4.19 5.45
C ILE A 145 -10.06 -4.68 6.20
N TYR A 146 -10.20 -4.90 7.50
CA TYR A 146 -9.14 -5.40 8.38
C TYR A 146 -9.29 -6.91 8.60
N LEU A 147 -8.41 -7.72 8.02
CA LEU A 147 -8.33 -9.16 8.27
C LEU A 147 -7.39 -9.40 9.46
N VAL A 148 -7.97 -9.42 10.65
CA VAL A 148 -7.27 -9.35 11.94
C VAL A 148 -6.84 -10.74 12.41
N ASP A 149 -5.54 -10.91 12.64
CA ASP A 149 -4.94 -12.15 13.14
C ASP A 149 -3.57 -11.86 13.75
N SER A 150 -3.56 -11.24 14.93
CA SER A 150 -2.35 -10.70 15.58
C SER A 150 -2.21 -11.12 17.05
N GLY A 151 -1.01 -11.58 17.39
CA GLY A 151 -0.61 -11.88 18.77
C GLY A 151 -0.33 -10.64 19.64
N GLY A 152 -0.50 -9.42 19.13
CA GLY A 152 -0.26 -8.17 19.87
C GLY A 152 0.99 -7.42 19.40
N ALA A 153 1.57 -6.61 20.28
CA ALA A 153 2.78 -5.81 19.98
C ALA A 153 4.06 -6.63 20.14
N ASN A 154 5.10 -6.26 19.38
CA ASN A 154 6.46 -6.74 19.63
C ASN A 154 6.99 -6.09 20.92
N LEU A 155 6.88 -6.82 22.04
CA LEU A 155 7.23 -6.30 23.37
C LEU A 155 8.69 -5.82 23.51
N PRO A 156 9.70 -6.48 22.90
CA PRO A 156 11.07 -5.96 22.94
C PRO A 156 11.25 -4.55 22.38
N ASN A 157 10.43 -4.15 21.40
CA ASN A 157 10.44 -2.81 20.78
C ASN A 157 9.19 -1.98 21.17
N GLN A 158 8.61 -2.21 22.34
CA GLN A 158 7.34 -1.59 22.72
C GLN A 158 7.36 -0.04 22.72
N ASP A 159 8.49 0.58 23.02
CA ASP A 159 8.70 2.02 23.05
C ASP A 159 8.63 2.65 21.65
N GLU A 160 8.91 1.87 20.61
CA GLU A 160 8.76 2.24 19.20
C GLU A 160 7.42 1.78 18.60
N VAL A 161 6.56 1.15 19.40
CA VAL A 161 5.27 0.60 18.96
C VAL A 161 4.09 1.28 19.67
N PHE A 162 4.23 1.73 20.91
CA PHE A 162 3.10 2.14 21.76
C PHE A 162 2.94 3.65 22.00
N PRO A 163 3.97 4.41 22.47
CA PRO A 163 3.70 5.65 23.19
C PRO A 163 3.44 6.91 22.35
N ASP A 164 3.97 7.02 21.12
CA ASP A 164 4.01 8.29 20.39
C ASP A 164 2.78 8.52 19.49
N ARG A 165 2.63 9.74 18.97
CA ARG A 165 1.48 10.17 18.15
C ARG A 165 1.18 9.22 17.00
N ASP A 166 2.22 8.74 16.32
CA ASP A 166 2.12 7.91 15.13
C ASP A 166 2.45 6.43 15.45
N HIS A 167 2.19 6.01 16.69
CA HIS A 167 2.30 4.63 17.16
C HIS A 167 0.93 3.91 17.17
N PHE A 168 0.85 2.72 17.77
CA PHE A 168 -0.29 1.78 17.63
C PHE A 168 -1.66 2.42 17.88
N GLY A 169 -1.77 3.32 18.87
CA GLY A 169 -3.03 4.00 19.19
C GLY A 169 -3.60 4.86 18.05
N ARG A 170 -2.75 5.31 17.12
CA ARG A 170 -3.16 6.10 15.96
C ARG A 170 -4.07 5.32 15.00
N ILE A 171 -3.97 3.98 15.00
CA ILE A 171 -4.84 3.10 14.21
C ILE A 171 -6.31 3.37 14.57
N PHE A 172 -6.62 3.44 15.87
CA PHE A 172 -7.98 3.62 16.37
C PHE A 172 -8.47 5.05 16.15
N TYR A 173 -7.58 6.03 16.35
CA TYR A 173 -7.87 7.43 16.02
C TYR A 173 -8.26 7.57 14.54
N ASN A 174 -7.51 6.98 13.63
CA ASN A 174 -7.81 7.02 12.21
C ASN A 174 -9.11 6.27 11.89
N GLN A 175 -9.37 5.08 12.46
CA GLN A 175 -10.63 4.34 12.28
C GLN A 175 -11.84 5.20 12.66
N ALA A 176 -11.83 5.80 13.86
CA ALA A 176 -12.94 6.62 14.34
C ALA A 176 -13.18 7.86 13.43
N ASN A 177 -12.11 8.53 13.00
CA ASN A 177 -12.23 9.70 12.12
C ASN A 177 -12.69 9.31 10.71
N MET A 178 -12.21 8.19 10.15
CA MET A 178 -12.67 7.70 8.84
C MET A 178 -14.14 7.28 8.89
N SER A 179 -14.57 6.56 9.92
CA SER A 179 -15.98 6.22 10.15
C SER A 179 -16.84 7.51 10.24
N ALA A 180 -16.42 8.51 11.00
CA ALA A 180 -17.10 9.81 11.09
C ALA A 180 -17.17 10.57 9.74
N GLN A 181 -16.23 10.33 8.83
CA GLN A 181 -16.23 10.86 7.46
C GLN A 181 -17.09 10.03 6.47
N GLY A 182 -17.75 8.97 6.94
CA GLY A 182 -18.53 8.04 6.15
C GLY A 182 -17.69 7.06 5.32
N ILE A 183 -16.43 6.80 5.72
CA ILE A 183 -15.57 5.79 5.10
C ILE A 183 -15.69 4.52 5.94
N ALA A 184 -16.38 3.51 5.40
CA ALA A 184 -16.73 2.30 6.14
C ALA A 184 -15.50 1.54 6.67
N GLN A 185 -15.59 1.07 7.91
CA GLN A 185 -14.59 0.27 8.60
C GLN A 185 -15.16 -1.13 8.86
N VAL A 186 -14.62 -2.17 8.23
CA VAL A 186 -15.04 -3.56 8.42
C VAL A 186 -13.90 -4.37 9.02
N ALA A 187 -14.14 -5.07 10.12
CA ALA A 187 -13.17 -5.98 10.73
C ALA A 187 -13.58 -7.45 10.58
N VAL A 188 -12.61 -8.31 10.30
CA VAL A 188 -12.78 -9.75 10.21
C VAL A 188 -11.74 -10.40 11.12
N VAL A 189 -12.17 -10.85 12.29
CA VAL A 189 -11.32 -11.49 13.31
C VAL A 189 -11.18 -12.97 13.00
N MET A 190 -10.03 -13.32 12.43
CA MET A 190 -9.71 -14.66 11.92
C MET A 190 -8.65 -15.36 12.77
N GLY A 191 -8.43 -14.88 13.99
CA GLY A 191 -7.51 -15.45 14.97
C GLY A 191 -7.41 -14.61 16.23
N SER A 192 -6.23 -14.58 16.83
CA SER A 192 -6.01 -13.82 18.06
C SER A 192 -6.14 -12.31 17.81
N CYS A 193 -6.76 -11.61 18.75
CA CYS A 193 -6.92 -10.16 18.76
C CYS A 193 -6.84 -9.67 20.22
N THR A 194 -5.62 -9.42 20.70
CA THR A 194 -5.36 -9.16 22.13
C THR A 194 -4.91 -7.72 22.41
N ALA A 195 -5.23 -7.24 23.62
CA ALA A 195 -4.79 -5.95 24.16
C ALA A 195 -5.16 -4.80 23.22
N GLY A 196 -4.17 -4.00 22.76
CA GLY A 196 -4.42 -2.90 21.84
C GLY A 196 -5.14 -3.36 20.56
N GLY A 197 -4.82 -4.55 20.05
CA GLY A 197 -5.44 -5.06 18.82
C GLY A 197 -6.96 -5.21 18.92
N ALA A 198 -7.49 -5.42 20.13
CA ALA A 198 -8.93 -5.62 20.38
C ALA A 198 -9.79 -4.41 19.97
N TYR A 199 -9.21 -3.21 19.89
CA TYR A 199 -9.92 -2.02 19.44
C TYR A 199 -10.15 -1.98 17.92
N VAL A 200 -9.38 -2.74 17.11
CA VAL A 200 -9.62 -2.80 15.66
C VAL A 200 -11.04 -3.29 15.35
N PRO A 201 -11.49 -4.47 15.86
CA PRO A 201 -12.88 -4.88 15.69
C PRO A 201 -13.85 -4.03 16.53
N ALA A 202 -13.52 -3.70 17.79
CA ALA A 202 -14.46 -2.97 18.65
C ALA A 202 -14.79 -1.54 18.16
N MET A 203 -13.96 -0.96 17.27
CA MET A 203 -14.16 0.37 16.68
C MET A 203 -14.41 0.32 15.16
N SER A 204 -14.69 -0.86 14.60
CA SER A 204 -15.16 -0.99 13.22
C SER A 204 -16.69 -0.84 13.18
N ASP A 205 -17.23 -0.39 12.04
CA ASP A 205 -18.66 -0.20 11.83
C ASP A 205 -19.40 -1.54 11.76
N GLU A 206 -18.75 -2.57 11.18
CA GLU A 206 -19.19 -3.96 11.22
C GLU A 206 -18.02 -4.90 11.55
N SER A 207 -18.25 -5.83 12.45
CA SER A 207 -17.26 -6.78 12.97
C SER A 207 -17.73 -8.24 12.80
N ILE A 208 -16.91 -9.02 12.11
CA ILE A 208 -17.11 -10.44 11.84
C ILE A 208 -16.07 -11.24 12.65
N ILE A 209 -16.47 -12.34 13.29
CA ILE A 209 -15.56 -13.21 14.06
C ILE A 209 -15.73 -14.68 13.67
N VAL A 210 -14.63 -15.39 13.45
CA VAL A 210 -14.66 -16.83 13.15
C VAL A 210 -14.83 -17.63 14.43
N LYS A 211 -15.89 -18.45 14.49
CA LYS A 211 -16.20 -19.32 15.63
C LYS A 211 -15.05 -20.30 15.93
N ASN A 212 -14.75 -20.52 17.22
CA ASN A 212 -13.70 -21.44 17.69
C ASN A 212 -12.30 -21.14 17.10
N GLN A 213 -12.04 -19.89 16.69
CA GLN A 213 -10.79 -19.50 16.05
C GLN A 213 -10.43 -18.04 16.35
N GLY A 214 -11.38 -17.13 16.12
CA GLY A 214 -11.25 -15.72 16.44
C GLY A 214 -11.46 -15.46 17.92
N THR A 215 -10.63 -14.62 18.52
CA THR A 215 -10.77 -14.24 19.93
C THR A 215 -10.42 -12.77 20.14
N ILE A 216 -11.23 -12.04 20.91
CA ILE A 216 -11.04 -10.61 21.23
C ILE A 216 -10.94 -10.46 22.75
N PHE A 217 -9.88 -9.83 23.27
CA PHE A 217 -9.80 -9.49 24.69
C PHE A 217 -8.74 -8.43 24.97
N LEU A 218 -8.96 -7.58 25.98
CA LEU A 218 -7.94 -6.61 26.42
C LEU A 218 -6.77 -7.28 27.16
N GLY A 219 -7.01 -8.45 27.76
CA GLY A 219 -6.01 -9.28 28.39
C GLY A 219 -6.33 -10.74 28.17
N GLY A 220 -5.41 -11.49 27.56
CA GLY A 220 -5.63 -12.92 27.32
C GLY A 220 -5.59 -13.76 28.59
N PRO A 221 -5.91 -15.07 28.50
CA PRO A 221 -5.94 -15.97 29.65
C PRO A 221 -4.69 -15.95 30.54
N PRO A 222 -3.44 -15.85 30.00
CA PRO A 222 -2.26 -15.72 30.85
C PRO A 222 -2.27 -14.47 31.74
N LEU A 223 -2.76 -13.33 31.22
CA LEU A 223 -2.83 -12.08 31.97
C LEU A 223 -3.96 -12.11 33.01
N VAL A 224 -5.12 -12.66 32.64
CA VAL A 224 -6.26 -12.85 33.57
C VAL A 224 -5.85 -13.71 34.76
N LYS A 225 -5.19 -14.84 34.50
CA LYS A 225 -4.68 -15.72 35.54
C LYS A 225 -3.66 -15.03 36.43
N ALA A 226 -2.73 -14.27 35.85
CA ALA A 226 -1.71 -13.54 36.61
C ALA A 226 -2.31 -12.43 37.51
N ALA A 227 -3.35 -11.74 37.02
CA ALA A 227 -3.96 -10.61 37.73
C ALA A 227 -5.00 -11.03 38.78
N THR A 228 -5.74 -12.11 38.54
CA THR A 228 -6.93 -12.47 39.36
C THR A 228 -6.90 -13.90 39.92
N GLY A 229 -6.03 -14.77 39.39
CA GLY A 229 -6.02 -16.19 39.69
C GLY A 229 -7.06 -17.02 38.91
N GLU A 230 -7.95 -16.39 38.14
CA GLU A 230 -8.96 -17.08 37.34
C GLU A 230 -8.32 -17.88 36.20
N VAL A 231 -8.81 -19.11 36.00
CA VAL A 231 -8.40 -19.98 34.89
C VAL A 231 -9.57 -20.10 33.93
N VAL A 232 -9.41 -19.51 32.76
CA VAL A 232 -10.42 -19.45 31.69
C VAL A 232 -9.78 -19.80 30.36
N THR A 233 -10.52 -20.39 29.43
CA THR A 233 -10.03 -20.64 28.08
C THR A 233 -10.10 -19.38 27.22
N ALA A 234 -9.38 -19.32 26.10
CA ALA A 234 -9.47 -18.17 25.19
C ALA A 234 -10.88 -18.03 24.56
N GLU A 235 -11.55 -19.14 24.28
CA GLU A 235 -12.91 -19.16 23.71
C GLU A 235 -13.94 -18.69 24.75
N ASP A 236 -13.83 -19.15 26.00
CA ASP A 236 -14.75 -18.75 27.08
C ASP A 236 -14.54 -17.29 27.52
N LEU A 237 -13.31 -16.78 27.40
CA LEU A 237 -12.97 -15.41 27.77
C LEU A 237 -13.46 -14.38 26.73
N GLY A 238 -13.31 -14.70 25.44
CA GLY A 238 -13.54 -13.73 24.37
C GLY A 238 -13.65 -14.35 22.99
N GLY A 239 -14.23 -15.55 22.90
CA GLY A 239 -14.47 -16.24 21.63
C GLY A 239 -15.64 -15.67 20.83
N GLY A 240 -15.92 -16.32 19.71
CA GLY A 240 -16.98 -15.89 18.79
C GLY A 240 -18.37 -15.87 19.43
N ASP A 241 -18.70 -16.89 20.22
CA ASP A 241 -20.01 -16.97 20.91
C ASP A 241 -20.16 -15.86 21.97
N VAL A 242 -19.10 -15.56 22.73
CA VAL A 242 -19.10 -14.48 23.72
C VAL A 242 -19.39 -13.13 23.07
N HIS A 243 -18.74 -12.84 21.93
CA HIS A 243 -18.85 -11.52 21.31
C HIS A 243 -20.08 -11.31 20.43
N THR A 244 -20.69 -12.38 19.93
CA THR A 244 -21.88 -12.28 19.05
C THR A 244 -23.19 -12.56 19.79
N ARG A 245 -23.16 -13.21 20.97
CA ARG A 245 -24.36 -13.55 21.75
C ARG A 245 -24.47 -12.81 23.07
N LEU A 246 -23.36 -12.54 23.76
CA LEU A 246 -23.37 -11.99 25.12
C LEU A 246 -23.02 -10.50 25.17
N SER A 247 -21.88 -10.11 24.60
CA SER A 247 -21.36 -8.75 24.72
C SER A 247 -21.71 -7.81 23.56
N GLY A 248 -21.92 -8.36 22.35
CA GLY A 248 -22.20 -7.55 21.15
C GLY A 248 -20.99 -6.78 20.62
N VAL A 249 -19.76 -7.20 20.95
CA VAL A 249 -18.52 -6.61 20.39
C VAL A 249 -18.32 -7.01 18.93
N ALA A 250 -18.89 -8.14 18.50
CA ALA A 250 -18.91 -8.57 17.11
C ALA A 250 -20.36 -8.79 16.67
N ASP A 251 -20.63 -8.46 15.41
CA ASP A 251 -21.97 -8.45 14.83
C ASP A 251 -22.32 -9.77 14.15
N HIS A 252 -21.30 -10.44 13.59
CA HIS A 252 -21.50 -11.64 12.77
C HIS A 252 -20.61 -12.81 13.20
N LEU A 253 -21.21 -13.99 13.38
CA LEU A 253 -20.49 -15.23 13.71
C LEU A 253 -20.25 -16.09 12.46
N ALA A 254 -19.01 -16.08 11.95
CA ALA A 254 -18.60 -16.91 10.84
C ALA A 254 -18.24 -18.34 11.28
N GLN A 255 -18.39 -19.31 10.37
CA GLN A 255 -18.13 -20.74 10.68
C GLN A 255 -16.70 -21.16 10.34
N ASN A 256 -16.05 -20.43 9.43
CA ASN A 256 -14.68 -20.62 8.98
C ASN A 256 -14.23 -19.36 8.22
N ASP A 257 -12.97 -19.34 7.77
CA ASP A 257 -12.40 -18.21 7.03
C ASP A 257 -13.20 -17.84 5.77
N LEU A 258 -13.59 -18.82 4.93
CA LEU A 258 -14.35 -18.56 3.71
C LEU A 258 -15.72 -17.92 3.99
N HIS A 259 -16.44 -18.40 5.01
CA HIS A 259 -17.69 -17.79 5.43
C HIS A 259 -17.47 -16.35 5.92
N ALA A 260 -16.39 -16.09 6.67
CA ALA A 260 -16.07 -14.74 7.14
C ALA A 260 -15.78 -13.78 5.98
N LEU A 261 -15.04 -14.22 4.96
CA LEU A 261 -14.78 -13.43 3.75
C LEU A 261 -16.07 -13.17 2.97
N SER A 262 -16.97 -14.16 2.86
CA SER A 262 -18.28 -13.97 2.24
C SER A 262 -19.15 -12.94 2.98
N LEU A 263 -19.10 -12.91 4.32
CA LEU A 263 -19.78 -11.88 5.12
C LEU A 263 -19.15 -10.50 4.91
N ALA A 264 -17.82 -10.41 4.85
CA ALA A 264 -17.12 -9.15 4.56
C ALA A 264 -17.49 -8.59 3.19
N ARG A 265 -17.55 -9.46 2.16
CA ARG A 265 -18.06 -9.09 0.82
C ARG A 265 -19.50 -8.58 0.87
N SER A 266 -20.33 -9.17 1.72
CA SER A 266 -21.73 -8.76 1.90
C SER A 266 -21.84 -7.40 2.59
N ALA A 267 -21.04 -7.14 3.64
CA ALA A 267 -20.95 -5.83 4.30
C ALA A 267 -20.59 -4.72 3.29
N ILE A 268 -19.57 -4.95 2.46
CA ILE A 268 -19.19 -4.00 1.39
C ILE A 268 -20.30 -3.85 0.34
N GLY A 269 -20.95 -4.95 -0.06
CA GLY A 269 -22.05 -4.92 -1.01
C GLY A 269 -23.25 -4.09 -0.54
N ASN A 270 -23.44 -3.97 0.78
CA ASN A 270 -24.54 -3.27 1.42
C ASN A 270 -24.26 -1.79 1.74
N LEU A 271 -23.08 -1.24 1.37
CA LEU A 271 -22.75 0.18 1.58
C LEU A 271 -23.63 1.17 0.79
N GLY A 272 -24.53 0.68 -0.08
CA GLY A 272 -25.49 1.49 -0.83
C GLY A 272 -24.88 2.25 -2.03
N ASP A 273 -25.58 3.31 -2.46
CA ASP A 273 -25.25 4.14 -3.64
C ASP A 273 -24.12 5.16 -3.39
N ASN A 274 -23.45 5.14 -2.24
CA ASN A 274 -22.26 5.96 -1.95
C ASN A 274 -21.01 5.54 -2.75
N ARG A 275 -21.20 4.86 -3.88
CA ARG A 275 -20.15 4.42 -4.80
C ARG A 275 -19.71 5.63 -5.61
N ALA A 276 -18.69 6.34 -5.13
CA ALA A 276 -18.01 7.32 -5.95
C ALA A 276 -17.36 6.60 -7.15
N GLN A 277 -18.10 6.46 -8.24
CA GLN A 277 -17.52 6.03 -9.50
C GLN A 277 -16.81 7.24 -10.10
N ALA A 278 -15.48 7.15 -10.21
CA ALA A 278 -14.76 8.08 -11.05
C ALA A 278 -15.38 8.01 -12.46
N PRO A 279 -15.58 9.16 -13.14
CA PRO A 279 -16.06 9.14 -14.52
C PRO A 279 -15.18 8.21 -15.35
N GLY A 280 -15.83 7.31 -16.10
CA GLY A 280 -15.11 6.37 -16.95
C GLY A 280 -14.18 7.10 -17.92
N PRO A 281 -13.00 6.55 -18.21
CA PRO A 281 -12.00 7.23 -19.03
C PRO A 281 -12.52 7.54 -20.45
N SER A 282 -11.83 8.48 -21.11
CA SER A 282 -11.90 8.66 -22.56
C SER A 282 -11.52 7.35 -23.30
N VAL A 283 -11.55 7.35 -24.63
CA VAL A 283 -11.04 6.22 -25.41
C VAL A 283 -9.57 5.97 -25.06
N VAL A 284 -9.31 4.89 -24.33
CA VAL A 284 -7.97 4.45 -23.93
C VAL A 284 -7.16 4.08 -25.18
N ARG A 285 -5.93 4.59 -25.28
CA ARG A 285 -5.02 4.26 -26.37
C ARG A 285 -3.68 3.84 -25.80
N ALA A 286 -3.24 2.62 -26.10
CA ALA A 286 -1.91 2.17 -25.69
C ALA A 286 -0.80 3.15 -26.14
N PRO A 287 0.30 3.29 -25.39
CA PRO A 287 1.48 4.01 -25.85
C PRO A 287 1.95 3.51 -27.22
N ALA A 288 2.50 4.39 -28.04
CA ALA A 288 2.99 4.05 -29.38
C ALA A 288 4.33 3.28 -29.38
N TYR A 289 4.97 3.17 -28.22
CA TYR A 289 6.21 2.42 -28.02
C TYR A 289 6.00 1.35 -26.93
N PRO A 290 6.63 0.18 -27.07
CA PRO A 290 6.56 -0.87 -26.04
C PRO A 290 7.01 -0.37 -24.67
N SER A 291 6.29 -0.76 -23.61
CA SER A 291 6.58 -0.33 -22.24
C SER A 291 7.86 -0.97 -21.68
N ASP A 292 8.21 -2.18 -22.14
CA ASP A 292 9.44 -2.89 -21.78
C ASP A 292 10.72 -2.21 -22.31
N GLU A 293 10.61 -1.35 -23.31
CA GLU A 293 11.73 -0.52 -23.76
C GLU A 293 12.21 0.46 -22.69
N ILE A 294 11.40 0.76 -21.65
CA ILE A 294 11.81 1.58 -20.49
C ILE A 294 13.10 1.04 -19.87
N TYR A 295 13.33 -0.29 -19.88
CA TYR A 295 14.55 -0.89 -19.35
C TYR A 295 15.83 -0.39 -20.02
N GLY A 296 15.78 -0.06 -21.31
CA GLY A 296 16.94 0.45 -22.04
C GLY A 296 17.09 1.97 -22.04
N VAL A 297 16.08 2.72 -21.54
CA VAL A 297 16.09 4.19 -21.49
C VAL A 297 17.07 4.71 -20.44
N ILE A 298 17.10 4.09 -19.26
CA ILE A 298 17.87 4.57 -18.11
C ILE A 298 19.34 4.15 -18.22
N PRO A 299 20.30 5.09 -18.27
CA PRO A 299 21.72 4.76 -18.31
C PRO A 299 22.20 4.03 -17.04
N THR A 300 23.14 3.09 -17.20
CA THR A 300 23.81 2.43 -16.06
C THR A 300 24.73 3.35 -15.27
N ASP A 301 25.41 4.31 -15.92
CA ASP A 301 26.09 5.42 -15.23
C ASP A 301 25.04 6.45 -14.82
N THR A 302 24.77 6.54 -13.53
CA THR A 302 23.78 7.46 -12.93
C THR A 302 24.07 8.94 -13.18
N ARG A 303 25.27 9.28 -13.67
CA ARG A 303 25.66 10.65 -14.05
C ARG A 303 25.41 10.94 -15.53
N LYS A 304 25.18 9.92 -16.37
CA LYS A 304 24.92 10.11 -17.80
C LYS A 304 23.49 10.66 -17.97
N PRO A 305 23.31 11.85 -18.56
CA PRO A 305 21.98 12.39 -18.77
C PRO A 305 21.22 11.56 -19.84
N PHE A 306 19.89 11.55 -19.73
CA PHE A 306 18.98 11.04 -20.74
C PHE A 306 17.78 11.99 -20.89
N ASP A 307 17.03 11.89 -21.99
CA ASP A 307 15.82 12.68 -22.20
C ASP A 307 14.62 12.00 -21.53
N VAL A 308 14.07 12.60 -20.49
CA VAL A 308 12.92 12.04 -19.74
C VAL A 308 11.66 11.89 -20.60
N ARG A 309 11.58 12.58 -21.74
CA ARG A 309 10.50 12.38 -22.72
C ARG A 309 10.43 10.95 -23.25
N GLU A 310 11.54 10.22 -23.26
CA GLU A 310 11.55 8.80 -23.63
C GLU A 310 10.80 7.93 -22.62
N ILE A 311 10.77 8.31 -21.34
CA ILE A 311 9.92 7.64 -20.33
C ILE A 311 8.46 8.04 -20.55
N ILE A 312 8.19 9.34 -20.71
CA ILE A 312 6.83 9.86 -20.93
C ILE A 312 6.18 9.17 -22.14
N ALA A 313 6.90 9.04 -23.26
CA ALA A 313 6.41 8.41 -24.47
C ALA A 313 5.98 6.93 -24.29
N ARG A 314 6.45 6.24 -23.25
CA ARG A 314 6.16 4.82 -22.97
C ARG A 314 5.10 4.60 -21.89
N ILE A 315 4.61 5.68 -21.25
CA ILE A 315 3.62 5.59 -20.17
C ILE A 315 2.31 6.35 -20.47
N VAL A 316 2.30 7.26 -21.44
CA VAL A 316 1.11 8.05 -21.79
C VAL A 316 0.40 7.53 -23.02
N ASP A 317 -0.92 7.72 -23.06
CA ASP A 317 -1.79 7.22 -24.10
C ASP A 317 -1.38 7.74 -25.49
N GLY A 318 -1.23 6.84 -26.45
CA GLY A 318 -0.79 7.16 -27.81
C GLY A 318 0.60 7.82 -27.92
N SER A 319 1.38 7.83 -26.83
CA SER A 319 2.61 8.62 -26.70
C SER A 319 2.39 10.12 -26.96
N GLU A 320 1.19 10.61 -26.66
CA GLU A 320 0.77 11.98 -26.90
C GLU A 320 1.09 12.88 -25.70
N PHE A 321 1.82 13.97 -25.95
CA PHE A 321 2.24 14.89 -24.90
C PHE A 321 2.15 16.34 -25.37
N HIS A 322 1.41 17.16 -24.62
CA HIS A 322 1.35 18.60 -24.84
C HIS A 322 2.31 19.31 -23.89
N GLU A 323 3.54 19.51 -24.36
CA GLU A 323 4.59 20.12 -23.54
C GLU A 323 4.34 21.62 -23.28
N PHE A 324 4.30 21.97 -22.00
CA PHE A 324 4.18 23.35 -21.52
C PHE A 324 5.57 23.99 -21.41
N LYS A 325 5.71 25.24 -21.91
CA LYS A 325 6.96 26.02 -21.86
C LYS A 325 8.18 25.20 -22.35
N ALA A 326 8.06 24.52 -23.50
CA ALA A 326 9.10 23.62 -24.02
C ALA A 326 10.48 24.29 -24.21
N ARG A 327 10.52 25.62 -24.40
CA ARG A 327 11.76 26.40 -24.62
C ARG A 327 12.24 27.20 -23.41
N PHE A 328 11.67 26.99 -22.23
CA PHE A 328 12.01 27.71 -20.99
C PHE A 328 12.18 26.69 -19.85
N GLY A 329 13.21 26.86 -19.00
CA GLY A 329 13.49 25.93 -17.90
C GLY A 329 13.61 24.46 -18.36
N ALA A 330 14.39 24.20 -19.41
CA ALA A 330 14.40 22.92 -20.12
C ALA A 330 14.87 21.70 -19.30
N THR A 331 15.44 21.92 -18.11
CA THR A 331 15.80 20.86 -17.15
C THR A 331 14.60 20.35 -16.33
N LEU A 332 13.43 20.97 -16.49
CA LEU A 332 12.16 20.46 -16.00
C LEU A 332 11.15 20.38 -17.15
N VAL A 333 10.73 19.16 -17.48
CA VAL A 333 9.71 18.91 -18.49
C VAL A 333 8.35 18.95 -17.81
N CYS A 334 7.45 19.78 -18.32
CA CYS A 334 6.08 19.89 -17.83
C CYS A 334 5.13 19.74 -19.01
N GLY A 335 4.00 19.07 -18.85
CA GLY A 335 3.00 19.00 -19.91
C GLY A 335 1.81 18.12 -19.58
N PHE A 336 0.78 18.23 -20.40
CA PHE A 336 -0.46 17.47 -20.26
C PHE A 336 -0.41 16.20 -21.10
N ALA A 337 -0.98 15.12 -20.57
CA ALA A 337 -1.14 13.84 -21.23
C ALA A 337 -2.40 13.12 -20.73
N GLU A 338 -2.65 11.92 -21.25
CA GLU A 338 -3.61 10.97 -20.69
C GLU A 338 -2.87 9.68 -20.30
N ILE A 339 -3.30 9.02 -19.22
CA ILE A 339 -2.86 7.68 -18.82
C ILE A 339 -4.10 6.84 -18.56
N GLU A 340 -4.30 5.77 -19.33
CA GLU A 340 -5.51 4.95 -19.27
C GLU A 340 -6.78 5.83 -19.42
N GLY A 341 -6.73 6.80 -20.33
CA GLY A 341 -7.76 7.82 -20.57
C GLY A 341 -8.02 8.82 -19.43
N MET A 342 -7.20 8.83 -18.37
CA MET A 342 -7.25 9.83 -17.31
C MET A 342 -6.36 11.03 -17.65
N PRO A 343 -6.86 12.28 -17.67
CA PRO A 343 -6.02 13.45 -17.93
C PRO A 343 -5.06 13.66 -16.76
N VAL A 344 -3.77 13.87 -17.08
CA VAL A 344 -2.72 14.09 -16.08
C VAL A 344 -1.82 15.28 -16.48
N GLY A 345 -1.29 15.96 -15.47
CA GLY A 345 -0.18 16.90 -15.59
C GLY A 345 1.11 16.23 -15.16
N ILE A 346 2.08 16.11 -16.06
CA ILE A 346 3.37 15.47 -15.77
C ILE A 346 4.40 16.55 -15.46
N VAL A 347 5.17 16.36 -14.39
CA VAL A 347 6.33 17.17 -14.00
C VAL A 347 7.53 16.23 -13.86
N ALA A 348 8.50 16.35 -14.77
CA ALA A 348 9.58 15.37 -14.92
C ALA A 348 10.95 16.04 -14.98
N ASN A 349 11.88 15.58 -14.15
CA ASN A 349 13.25 16.12 -14.16
C ASN A 349 14.01 15.67 -15.40
N ASN A 350 14.78 16.59 -15.97
CA ASN A 350 15.62 16.37 -17.15
C ASN A 350 17.00 17.02 -16.97
N GLY A 351 17.46 17.11 -15.71
CA GLY A 351 18.69 17.76 -15.29
C GLY A 351 18.56 18.49 -13.95
N ILE A 352 19.59 19.27 -13.61
CA ILE A 352 19.64 20.13 -12.41
C ILE A 352 18.58 21.24 -12.50
N LEU A 353 17.97 21.63 -11.39
CA LEU A 353 16.96 22.71 -11.38
C LEU A 353 17.62 24.10 -11.31
N PHE A 354 17.08 25.02 -12.10
CA PHE A 354 17.38 26.46 -12.08
C PHE A 354 16.12 27.25 -11.68
N SER A 355 16.26 28.56 -11.43
CA SER A 355 15.13 29.44 -11.10
C SER A 355 14.01 29.38 -12.15
N GLU A 356 14.37 29.31 -13.44
CA GLU A 356 13.43 29.17 -14.55
C GLU A 356 12.67 27.84 -14.48
N SER A 357 13.33 26.76 -14.06
CA SER A 357 12.71 25.45 -13.88
C SER A 357 11.67 25.50 -12.77
N ALA A 358 11.97 26.15 -11.63
CA ALA A 358 11.04 26.33 -10.54
C ALA A 358 9.83 27.21 -10.93
N GLN A 359 10.07 28.35 -11.58
CA GLN A 359 9.01 29.23 -12.10
C GLN A 359 8.11 28.53 -13.13
N LYS A 360 8.70 27.66 -13.97
CA LYS A 360 7.94 26.82 -14.90
C LYS A 360 7.07 25.82 -14.15
N GLY A 361 7.65 25.09 -13.20
CA GLY A 361 6.95 24.08 -12.40
C GLY A 361 5.80 24.67 -11.60
N ALA A 362 6.03 25.78 -10.90
CA ALA A 362 5.01 26.47 -10.10
C ALA A 362 3.81 26.88 -10.97
N HIS A 363 4.04 27.61 -12.06
CA HIS A 363 2.97 28.01 -12.98
C HIS A 363 2.24 26.78 -13.55
N PHE A 364 2.96 25.71 -13.91
CA PHE A 364 2.31 24.51 -14.42
C PHE A 364 1.41 23.83 -13.37
N ILE A 365 1.87 23.76 -12.12
CA ILE A 365 1.09 23.24 -10.99
C ILE A 365 -0.15 24.11 -10.76
N GLU A 366 -0.03 25.43 -10.78
CA GLU A 366 -1.18 26.36 -10.66
C GLU A 366 -2.24 26.07 -11.73
N LEU A 367 -1.83 25.83 -12.98
CA LEU A 367 -2.74 25.45 -14.07
C LEU A 367 -3.41 24.10 -13.83
N CYS A 368 -2.67 23.09 -13.36
CA CYS A 368 -3.24 21.77 -13.06
C CYS A 368 -4.25 21.85 -11.90
N CYS A 369 -3.90 22.56 -10.82
CA CYS A 369 -4.78 22.81 -9.68
C CYS A 369 -6.05 23.55 -10.08
N GLN A 370 -5.94 24.61 -10.90
CA GLN A 370 -7.11 25.36 -11.41
C GLN A 370 -8.06 24.47 -12.21
N ARG A 371 -7.51 23.51 -12.97
CA ARG A 371 -8.25 22.60 -13.84
C ARG A 371 -8.65 21.29 -13.17
N LYS A 372 -8.26 21.08 -11.91
CA LYS A 372 -8.44 19.82 -11.16
C LYS A 372 -7.85 18.60 -11.88
N ILE A 373 -6.67 18.77 -12.47
CA ILE A 373 -5.93 17.72 -13.17
C ILE A 373 -4.92 17.09 -12.18
N PRO A 374 -4.95 15.75 -11.97
CA PRO A 374 -3.94 15.05 -11.17
C PRO A 374 -2.51 15.28 -11.66
N LEU A 375 -1.57 15.36 -10.73
CA LEU A 375 -0.15 15.55 -11.02
C LEU A 375 0.63 14.24 -10.90
N VAL A 376 1.50 13.97 -11.86
CA VAL A 376 2.46 12.86 -11.85
C VAL A 376 3.87 13.43 -11.86
N PHE A 377 4.65 13.13 -10.82
CA PHE A 377 6.04 13.55 -10.70
C PHE A 377 6.99 12.41 -11.09
N LEU A 378 7.82 12.63 -12.10
CA LEU A 378 8.90 11.71 -12.48
C LEU A 378 10.23 12.25 -11.94
N GLN A 379 10.64 11.72 -10.79
CA GLN A 379 11.80 12.23 -10.06
C GLN A 379 13.11 11.63 -10.58
N ASN A 380 13.99 12.50 -11.05
CA ASN A 380 15.39 12.20 -11.39
C ASN A 380 16.23 13.46 -11.14
N ILE A 381 16.42 13.81 -9.87
CA ILE A 381 16.95 15.10 -9.45
C ILE A 381 18.18 14.95 -8.57
N THR A 382 19.22 15.73 -8.86
CA THR A 382 20.46 15.82 -8.07
C THR A 382 20.50 17.07 -7.17
N GLY A 383 19.60 18.02 -7.39
CA GLY A 383 19.47 19.24 -6.60
C GLY A 383 19.21 20.49 -7.47
N PHE A 384 19.34 21.65 -6.83
CA PHE A 384 19.35 22.95 -7.51
C PHE A 384 20.78 23.36 -7.89
N MET A 385 20.90 24.26 -8.86
CA MET A 385 22.17 24.89 -9.18
C MET A 385 22.70 25.71 -8.00
N VAL A 386 24.02 25.73 -7.80
CA VAL A 386 24.65 26.44 -6.68
C VAL A 386 25.63 27.50 -7.17
N GLY A 387 25.77 28.59 -6.41
CA GLY A 387 26.78 29.62 -6.63
C GLY A 387 26.24 31.03 -6.42
N ARG A 388 27.14 31.96 -6.06
CA ARG A 388 26.81 33.36 -5.69
C ARG A 388 25.86 34.04 -6.68
N LYS A 389 26.05 33.82 -7.98
CA LYS A 389 25.20 34.39 -9.02
C LYS A 389 23.75 33.94 -8.86
N TYR A 390 23.51 32.64 -8.75
CA TYR A 390 22.18 32.05 -8.65
C TYR A 390 21.49 32.38 -7.33
N GLU A 391 22.25 32.44 -6.23
CA GLU A 391 21.74 32.92 -4.93
C GLU A 391 21.24 34.37 -5.01
N ASN A 392 22.02 35.26 -5.63
CA ASN A 392 21.64 36.66 -5.80
C ASN A 392 20.47 36.86 -6.79
N GLU A 393 20.23 35.88 -7.67
CA GLU A 393 19.09 35.85 -8.59
C GLU A 393 17.82 35.24 -7.95
N GLY A 394 17.88 34.81 -6.68
CA GLY A 394 16.74 34.30 -5.93
C GLY A 394 16.35 32.88 -6.33
N ILE A 395 17.31 31.96 -6.40
CA ILE A 395 17.06 30.53 -6.71
C ILE A 395 16.29 29.77 -5.63
N ALA A 396 16.23 30.30 -4.40
CA ALA A 396 15.60 29.70 -3.22
C ALA A 396 14.07 29.92 -3.12
#